data_AF-A0A5K8AFH6-F1
#
_entry.id   AF-A0A5K8AFH6-F1
#
_cell.length_a   1.000
_cell.length_b   1.000
_cell.length_c   1.000
_cell.angle_alpha   90.00
_cell.angle_beta   90.00
_cell.angle_gamma   90.00
#
_symmetry.space_group_name_H-M   'P 1'
#
loop_
_entity.id
_entity.type
_entity.pdbx_description
1 polymer ?
#
loop_
_entity_poly.entity_id
_entity_poly.type
_entity_poly.pdbx_seq_one_letter_code
_entity_poly.pdbx_strand_id
1 'polypeptide(L)'
;MNRVAEQFPGMDEKNQEIYLLLSLLPPPISLDVLCAITDLAPVRVLQLVEALVKAGYLHRYLEKGAGYYYLSDPKAAGDFISRVPAKALHNAARRAIAGVCDHLPDDTKRWLSLAYVYQVSGLPVRHFKELVQAGHYCLGLNLPIDAAAYYRMVLDAMETETLDPVAQETFIDATVGLCTCRDTALSKDIQRKFLGRSLEFCATVGDPVRKVRLMVLIAKTYIKTARADEANEYLEQAWQMLADHDFPADVRVQVALANSEVLFWQGYITKAIERYESAIGNHEELPADVETLKSCIRLGWIYGIAGETARGVGLIRAVRRKARELCAPDLERYATLILVVVLAEAARIDEGEAFLDEIFSTPTKFLDPYTLWPGNGKRAYFAYCRGEYEKAFEYQKQAYENSKALGTPHHRGPDNLEVMLALEERGMVHPEWNFKSDVKRLLGWPDIYMKGVAFRFRALKTLKEKGATEAIEADLKESIALLTRAGARVELAHAQTLMARIRIGENKIPVAEKLLKSAWEVFSKVNPALFPPAIVIMRFRFVPAWQFDQFFEKFSSGYDQKVKQNCTQLASR
;
A
#
# COMPACT_ATOMS: atom_id res chain seq x y z
N MET A 1 -20.65 -22.23 34.33
CA MET A 1 -21.17 -20.85 34.22
C MET A 1 -21.13 -20.08 35.54
N ASN A 2 -21.03 -20.74 36.71
CA ASN A 2 -21.09 -20.11 38.05
C ASN A 2 -20.14 -18.92 38.30
N ARG A 3 -18.94 -18.85 37.68
CA ARG A 3 -18.04 -17.68 37.81
C ARG A 3 -18.44 -16.46 36.97
N VAL A 4 -19.26 -16.64 35.94
CA VAL A 4 -19.76 -15.54 35.08
C VAL A 4 -20.98 -14.87 35.73
N ALA A 5 -21.77 -15.65 36.48
CA ALA A 5 -22.94 -15.19 37.22
C ALA A 5 -22.64 -14.11 38.28
N GLU A 6 -21.42 -14.09 38.83
CA GLU A 6 -21.01 -13.14 39.88
C GLU A 6 -20.84 -11.69 39.38
N GLN A 7 -20.71 -11.46 38.05
CA GLN A 7 -20.46 -10.13 37.47
C GLN A 7 -21.50 -9.68 36.43
N PHE A 8 -22.49 -10.52 36.10
CA PHE A 8 -23.71 -10.14 35.37
C PHE A 8 -24.94 -10.37 36.27
N PRO A 9 -25.11 -9.55 37.32
CA PRO A 9 -26.13 -9.79 38.34
C PRO A 9 -27.53 -9.74 37.71
N GLY A 10 -28.30 -10.82 37.89
CA GLY A 10 -29.70 -10.91 37.44
C GLY A 10 -29.97 -11.83 36.25
N MET A 11 -28.95 -12.41 35.60
CA MET A 11 -29.14 -13.43 34.56
C MET A 11 -29.13 -14.85 35.16
N ASP A 12 -30.26 -15.53 35.10
CA ASP A 12 -30.32 -16.97 35.36
C ASP A 12 -29.55 -17.78 34.30
N GLU A 13 -29.30 -19.06 34.57
CA GLU A 13 -28.49 -19.93 33.69
C GLU A 13 -29.03 -20.02 32.26
N LYS A 14 -30.36 -20.01 32.09
CA LYS A 14 -31.00 -20.06 30.77
C LYS A 14 -30.86 -18.74 30.00
N ASN A 15 -30.95 -17.60 30.69
CA ASN A 15 -30.70 -16.29 30.08
C ASN A 15 -29.21 -16.13 29.71
N GLN A 16 -28.28 -16.68 30.49
CA GLN A 16 -26.86 -16.71 30.13
C GLN A 16 -26.61 -17.56 28.88
N GLU A 17 -27.28 -18.71 28.75
CA GLU A 17 -27.19 -19.57 27.59
C GLU A 17 -27.74 -18.90 26.32
N ILE A 18 -28.91 -18.26 26.40
CA ILE A 18 -29.48 -17.51 25.27
C ILE A 18 -28.62 -16.30 24.91
N TYR A 19 -28.11 -15.56 25.91
CA TYR A 19 -27.23 -14.41 25.67
C TYR A 19 -25.90 -14.84 25.02
N LEU A 20 -25.36 -16.00 25.41
CA LEU A 20 -24.19 -16.58 24.74
C LEU A 20 -24.48 -16.89 23.26
N LEU A 21 -25.60 -17.53 22.96
CA LEU A 21 -25.99 -17.84 21.58
C LEU A 21 -26.19 -16.56 20.74
N LEU A 22 -26.86 -15.56 21.31
CA LEU A 22 -27.03 -14.25 20.68
C LEU A 22 -25.68 -13.55 20.42
N SER A 23 -24.74 -13.67 21.36
CA SER A 23 -23.39 -13.09 21.22
C SER A 23 -22.56 -13.79 20.14
N LEU A 24 -22.94 -15.00 19.73
CA LEU A 24 -22.26 -15.78 18.69
C LEU A 24 -22.86 -15.58 17.30
N LEU A 25 -24.00 -14.90 17.16
CA LEU A 25 -24.70 -14.72 15.88
C LEU A 25 -24.58 -13.26 15.40
N PRO A 26 -24.41 -13.03 14.08
CA PRO A 26 -24.35 -11.67 13.57
C PRO A 26 -25.71 -10.97 13.66
N PRO A 27 -25.76 -9.67 14.02
CA PRO A 27 -26.99 -8.89 14.00
C PRO A 27 -27.45 -8.57 12.57
N PRO A 28 -28.77 -8.37 12.33
CA PRO A 28 -29.86 -8.59 13.27
C PRO A 28 -30.19 -10.08 13.43
N ILE A 29 -30.37 -10.52 14.67
CA ILE A 29 -30.58 -11.92 15.04
C ILE A 29 -32.07 -12.24 15.02
N SER A 30 -32.47 -13.27 14.26
CA SER A 30 -33.86 -13.72 14.15
C SER A 30 -34.25 -14.65 15.29
N LEU A 31 -35.46 -14.48 15.82
CA LEU A 31 -36.11 -15.44 16.72
C LEU A 31 -36.16 -16.84 16.10
N ASP A 32 -36.40 -16.96 14.79
CA ASP A 32 -36.52 -18.26 14.11
C ASP A 32 -35.22 -19.06 14.16
N VAL A 33 -34.09 -18.37 13.95
CA VAL A 33 -32.75 -18.97 14.06
C VAL A 33 -32.48 -19.41 15.50
N LEU A 34 -32.89 -18.61 16.50
CA LEU A 34 -32.76 -18.99 17.91
C LEU A 34 -33.64 -20.20 18.26
N CYS A 35 -34.84 -20.29 17.73
CA CYS A 35 -35.70 -21.46 17.89
C CYS A 35 -35.02 -22.71 17.32
N ALA A 36 -34.46 -22.61 16.12
CA ALA A 36 -33.74 -23.71 15.48
C ALA A 36 -32.50 -24.17 16.27
N ILE A 37 -31.77 -23.24 16.91
CA ILE A 37 -30.55 -23.57 17.68
C ILE A 37 -30.87 -24.17 19.06
N THR A 38 -31.99 -23.74 19.65
CA THR A 38 -32.32 -24.04 21.05
C THR A 38 -33.22 -25.26 21.22
N ASP A 39 -33.92 -25.68 20.16
CA ASP A 39 -35.02 -26.65 20.21
C ASP A 39 -36.13 -26.30 21.22
N LEU A 40 -36.18 -25.03 21.65
CA LEU A 40 -37.20 -24.53 22.56
C LEU A 40 -38.43 -24.06 21.78
N ALA A 41 -39.61 -24.17 22.39
CA ALA A 41 -40.83 -23.63 21.81
C ALA A 41 -40.68 -22.10 21.55
N PRO A 42 -41.17 -21.56 20.43
CA PRO A 42 -40.99 -20.15 20.07
C PRO A 42 -41.42 -19.16 21.16
N VAL A 43 -42.52 -19.47 21.86
CA VAL A 43 -43.01 -18.66 23.00
C VAL A 43 -41.97 -18.61 24.13
N ARG A 44 -41.27 -19.71 24.39
CA ARG A 44 -40.26 -19.76 25.45
C ARG A 44 -38.99 -18.99 25.07
N VAL A 45 -38.56 -19.11 23.80
CA VAL A 45 -37.42 -18.32 23.29
C VAL A 45 -37.75 -16.83 23.36
N LEU A 46 -38.95 -16.44 22.91
CA LEU A 46 -39.42 -15.06 22.98
C LEU A 46 -39.41 -14.53 24.41
N GLN A 47 -39.93 -15.29 25.39
CA GLN A 47 -39.90 -14.88 26.80
C GLN A 47 -38.48 -14.60 27.32
N LEU A 48 -37.50 -15.44 26.96
CA LEU A 48 -36.10 -15.27 27.38
C LEU A 48 -35.47 -14.05 26.72
N VAL A 49 -35.65 -13.89 25.41
CA VAL A 49 -35.13 -12.74 24.67
C VAL A 49 -35.75 -11.43 25.15
N GLU A 50 -37.06 -11.41 25.43
CA GLU A 50 -37.76 -10.24 25.96
C GLU A 50 -37.33 -9.89 27.39
N ALA A 51 -36.98 -10.88 28.20
CA ALA A 51 -36.35 -10.64 29.50
C ALA A 51 -34.98 -9.96 29.36
N LEU A 52 -34.18 -10.38 28.38
CA LEU A 52 -32.89 -9.75 28.06
C LEU A 52 -33.03 -8.33 27.52
N VAL A 53 -34.07 -8.05 26.73
CA VAL A 53 -34.42 -6.68 26.31
C VAL A 53 -34.78 -5.82 27.52
N LYS A 54 -35.63 -6.33 28.43
CA LYS A 54 -36.04 -5.60 29.64
C LYS A 54 -34.86 -5.31 30.57
N ALA A 55 -33.88 -6.21 30.61
CA ALA A 55 -32.65 -6.05 31.38
C ALA A 55 -31.58 -5.19 30.69
N GLY A 56 -31.84 -4.70 29.47
CA GLY A 56 -30.95 -3.77 28.75
C GLY A 56 -29.77 -4.43 28.02
N TYR A 57 -29.80 -5.76 27.85
CA TYR A 57 -28.76 -6.49 27.11
C TYR A 57 -29.01 -6.53 25.60
N LEU A 58 -30.27 -6.37 25.19
CA LEU A 58 -30.70 -6.41 23.80
C LEU A 58 -31.61 -5.25 23.46
N HIS A 59 -31.61 -4.91 22.18
CA HIS A 59 -32.60 -4.02 21.58
C HIS A 59 -33.36 -4.74 20.47
N ARG A 60 -34.64 -4.35 20.30
CA ARG A 60 -35.46 -4.84 19.18
C ARG A 60 -35.07 -4.11 17.90
N TYR A 61 -34.88 -4.85 16.82
CA TYR A 61 -34.56 -4.31 15.50
C TYR A 61 -35.84 -4.06 14.70
N LEU A 62 -36.49 -2.94 14.97
CA LEU A 62 -37.84 -2.65 14.46
C LEU A 62 -37.91 -2.50 12.93
N GLU A 63 -36.80 -2.11 12.28
CA GLU A 63 -36.74 -1.92 10.82
C GLU A 63 -37.03 -3.19 10.03
N LYS A 64 -36.71 -4.37 10.59
CA LYS A 64 -36.95 -5.67 9.95
C LYS A 64 -38.23 -6.37 10.44
N GLY A 65 -38.98 -5.70 11.30
CA GLY A 65 -40.20 -6.22 11.93
C GLY A 65 -39.98 -6.90 13.28
N ALA A 66 -41.07 -7.42 13.84
CA ALA A 66 -41.05 -8.13 15.12
C ALA A 66 -40.22 -9.43 15.04
N GLY A 67 -39.58 -9.80 16.15
CA GLY A 67 -38.78 -11.03 16.23
C GLY A 67 -37.31 -10.88 15.83
N TYR A 68 -36.83 -9.66 15.59
CA TYR A 68 -35.41 -9.37 15.32
C TYR A 68 -34.77 -8.55 16.43
N TYR A 69 -33.52 -8.88 16.76
CA TYR A 69 -32.81 -8.31 17.90
C TYR A 69 -31.35 -7.99 17.56
N TYR A 70 -30.75 -7.05 18.30
CA TYR A 70 -29.30 -6.80 18.29
C TYR A 70 -28.79 -6.59 19.72
N LEU A 71 -27.50 -6.84 19.92
CA LEU A 71 -26.83 -6.65 21.21
C LEU A 71 -26.78 -5.15 21.54
N SER A 72 -27.17 -4.77 22.76
CA SER A 72 -27.11 -3.37 23.20
C SER A 72 -25.69 -2.84 23.28
N ASP A 73 -24.72 -3.68 23.66
CA ASP A 73 -23.30 -3.37 23.68
C ASP A 73 -22.47 -4.56 23.16
N PRO A 74 -21.98 -4.51 21.90
CA PRO A 74 -21.12 -5.54 21.34
C PRO A 74 -19.81 -5.76 22.11
N LYS A 75 -19.28 -4.72 22.77
CA LYS A 75 -18.05 -4.83 23.56
C LYS A 75 -18.29 -5.64 24.83
N ALA A 76 -19.41 -5.37 25.52
CA ALA A 76 -19.82 -6.14 26.69
C ALA A 76 -20.09 -7.62 26.33
N ALA A 77 -20.64 -7.90 25.14
CA ALA A 77 -20.80 -9.27 24.65
C ALA A 77 -19.45 -9.97 24.41
N GLY A 78 -18.47 -9.26 23.84
CA GLY A 78 -17.10 -9.77 23.70
C GLY A 78 -16.43 -10.07 25.04
N ASP A 79 -16.56 -9.16 26.01
CA ASP A 79 -16.06 -9.35 27.38
C ASP A 79 -16.74 -10.55 28.06
N PHE A 80 -18.05 -10.74 27.84
CA PHE A 80 -18.78 -11.91 28.33
C PHE A 80 -18.23 -13.21 27.73
N ILE A 81 -18.08 -13.29 26.40
CA ILE A 81 -17.52 -14.47 25.71
C ILE A 81 -16.13 -14.83 26.23
N SER A 82 -15.27 -13.83 26.47
CA SER A 82 -13.89 -14.05 26.96
C SER A 82 -13.82 -14.76 28.33
N ARG A 83 -14.92 -14.72 29.10
CA ARG A 83 -15.03 -15.32 30.44
C ARG A 83 -15.76 -16.66 30.44
N VAL A 84 -16.40 -17.04 29.33
CA VAL A 84 -17.10 -18.31 29.18
C VAL A 84 -16.07 -19.43 29.06
N PRO A 85 -16.20 -20.54 29.82
CA PRO A 85 -15.29 -21.68 29.69
C PRO A 85 -15.29 -22.23 28.25
N ALA A 86 -14.11 -22.49 27.69
CA ALA A 86 -13.94 -22.92 26.30
C ALA A 86 -14.84 -24.09 25.89
N LYS A 87 -15.04 -25.08 26.77
CA LYS A 87 -15.94 -26.21 26.51
C LYS A 87 -17.40 -25.77 26.30
N ALA A 88 -17.89 -24.83 27.10
CA ALA A 88 -19.25 -24.30 26.99
C ALA A 88 -19.41 -23.43 25.74
N LEU A 89 -18.42 -22.56 25.47
CA LEU A 89 -18.37 -21.74 24.26
C LEU A 89 -18.40 -22.60 22.99
N HIS A 90 -17.53 -23.61 22.91
CA HIS A 90 -17.46 -24.53 21.78
C HIS A 90 -18.76 -25.33 21.59
N ASN A 91 -19.41 -25.75 22.68
CA ASN A 91 -20.71 -26.43 22.59
C ASN A 91 -21.82 -25.50 22.07
N ALA A 92 -21.88 -24.27 22.57
CA ALA A 92 -22.83 -23.26 22.09
C ALA A 92 -22.58 -22.91 20.61
N ALA A 93 -21.32 -22.73 20.22
CA ALA A 93 -20.95 -22.44 18.84
C ALA A 93 -21.28 -23.60 17.87
N ARG A 94 -21.07 -24.86 18.27
CA ARG A 94 -21.51 -26.02 17.44
C ARG A 94 -23.02 -26.03 17.23
N ARG A 95 -23.81 -25.70 18.25
CA ARG A 95 -25.26 -25.59 18.12
C ARG A 95 -25.67 -24.42 17.24
N ALA A 96 -25.02 -23.27 17.38
CA ALA A 96 -25.23 -22.13 16.50
C ALA A 96 -24.94 -22.46 15.04
N ILE A 97 -23.81 -23.14 14.77
CA ILE A 97 -23.46 -23.62 13.42
C ILE A 97 -24.54 -24.56 12.87
N ALA A 98 -24.97 -25.56 13.65
CA ALA A 98 -26.01 -26.50 13.23
C ALA A 98 -27.32 -25.76 12.88
N GLY A 99 -27.83 -24.92 13.79
CA GLY A 99 -29.07 -24.18 13.53
C GLY A 99 -28.96 -23.16 12.39
N VAL A 100 -27.78 -22.57 12.15
CA VAL A 100 -27.53 -21.74 10.96
C VAL A 100 -27.62 -22.57 9.68
N CYS A 101 -27.00 -23.75 9.64
CA CYS A 101 -27.04 -24.64 8.47
C CYS A 101 -28.44 -25.19 8.20
N ASP A 102 -29.20 -25.51 9.26
CA ASP A 102 -30.54 -26.09 9.14
C ASP A 102 -31.59 -25.06 8.71
N HIS A 103 -31.43 -23.80 9.13
CA HIS A 103 -32.45 -22.76 8.95
C HIS A 103 -32.15 -21.78 7.81
N LEU A 104 -30.88 -21.53 7.48
CA LEU A 104 -30.51 -20.61 6.40
C LEU A 104 -30.17 -21.37 5.11
N PRO A 105 -30.65 -20.89 3.95
CA PRO A 105 -30.25 -21.46 2.66
C PRO A 105 -28.74 -21.28 2.43
N ASP A 106 -28.18 -22.04 1.49
CA ASP A 106 -26.77 -21.91 1.09
C ASP A 106 -26.54 -20.62 0.29
N ASP A 107 -26.49 -19.50 0.99
CA ASP A 107 -26.34 -18.15 0.46
C ASP A 107 -25.40 -17.28 1.32
N THR A 108 -25.21 -16.04 0.89
CA THR A 108 -24.37 -15.05 1.57
C THR A 108 -24.69 -14.88 3.05
N LYS A 109 -25.97 -14.94 3.44
CA LYS A 109 -26.36 -14.76 4.84
C LYS A 109 -25.89 -15.93 5.68
N ARG A 110 -26.00 -17.16 5.17
CA ARG A 110 -25.44 -18.34 5.83
C ARG A 110 -23.92 -18.27 5.89
N TRP A 111 -23.25 -17.96 4.78
CA TRP A 111 -21.79 -17.89 4.72
C TRP A 111 -21.20 -16.92 5.75
N LEU A 112 -21.73 -15.70 5.81
CA LEU A 112 -21.31 -14.68 6.79
C LEU A 112 -21.64 -15.09 8.23
N SER A 113 -22.78 -15.74 8.46
CA SER A 113 -23.15 -16.22 9.79
C SER A 113 -22.19 -17.30 10.29
N LEU A 114 -21.83 -18.26 9.43
CA LEU A 114 -20.85 -19.28 9.76
C LEU A 114 -19.47 -18.67 10.03
N ALA A 115 -19.01 -17.78 9.15
CA ALA A 115 -17.73 -17.10 9.29
C ALA A 115 -17.64 -16.33 10.63
N TYR A 116 -18.70 -15.59 10.99
CA TYR A 116 -18.79 -14.88 12.26
C TYR A 116 -18.75 -15.83 13.47
N VAL A 117 -19.54 -16.91 13.47
CA VAL A 117 -19.57 -17.87 14.59
C VAL A 117 -18.19 -18.50 14.78
N TYR A 118 -17.51 -18.91 13.71
CA TYR A 118 -16.15 -19.46 13.79
C TYR A 118 -15.14 -18.44 14.33
N GLN A 119 -15.19 -17.20 13.84
CA GLN A 119 -14.27 -16.14 14.24
C GLN A 119 -14.40 -15.81 15.73
N VAL A 120 -15.65 -15.68 16.22
CA VAL A 120 -15.92 -15.32 17.62
C VAL A 120 -15.64 -16.49 18.57
N SER A 121 -15.94 -17.73 18.15
CA SER A 121 -15.78 -18.91 19.03
C SER A 121 -14.37 -19.48 19.07
N GLY A 122 -13.53 -19.22 18.06
CA GLY A 122 -12.22 -19.84 17.91
C GLY A 122 -12.25 -21.34 17.62
N LEU A 123 -13.41 -21.89 17.23
CA LEU A 123 -13.53 -23.29 16.84
C LEU A 123 -12.73 -23.57 15.55
N PRO A 124 -12.09 -24.75 15.44
CA PRO A 124 -11.50 -25.20 14.17
C PRO A 124 -12.55 -25.25 13.05
N VAL A 125 -12.25 -24.62 11.92
CA VAL A 125 -13.14 -24.52 10.77
C VAL A 125 -13.38 -25.90 10.16
N ARG A 126 -14.63 -26.16 9.74
CA ARG A 126 -15.01 -27.34 8.94
C ARG A 126 -15.81 -26.99 7.68
N HIS A 127 -16.41 -25.80 7.63
CA HIS A 127 -17.21 -25.30 6.51
C HIS A 127 -16.32 -24.47 5.57
N PHE A 128 -15.28 -25.09 5.01
CA PHE A 128 -14.23 -24.38 4.27
C PHE A 128 -14.79 -23.59 3.08
N LYS A 129 -15.66 -24.22 2.28
CA LYS A 129 -16.26 -23.60 1.10
C LYS A 129 -17.07 -22.37 1.47
N GLU A 130 -17.94 -22.44 2.47
CA GLU A 130 -18.77 -21.31 2.91
C GLU A 130 -17.92 -20.15 3.42
N LEU A 131 -16.82 -20.41 4.14
CA LEU A 131 -15.93 -19.35 4.62
C LEU A 131 -15.15 -18.68 3.46
N VAL A 132 -14.76 -19.46 2.44
CA VAL A 132 -14.17 -18.89 1.22
C VAL A 132 -15.18 -18.02 0.48
N GLN A 133 -16.45 -18.45 0.37
CA GLN A 133 -17.51 -17.64 -0.24
C GLN A 133 -17.82 -16.37 0.57
N ALA A 134 -17.81 -16.43 1.90
CA ALA A 134 -17.88 -15.25 2.75
C ALA A 134 -16.72 -14.28 2.46
N GLY A 135 -15.51 -14.81 2.30
CA GLY A 135 -14.34 -14.02 1.90
C GLY A 135 -14.50 -13.35 0.54
N HIS A 136 -15.01 -14.07 -0.47
CA HIS A 136 -15.26 -13.52 -1.80
C HIS A 136 -16.33 -12.41 -1.77
N TYR A 137 -17.39 -12.61 -0.99
CA TYR A 137 -18.43 -11.61 -0.81
C TYR A 137 -17.87 -10.32 -0.15
N CYS A 138 -17.11 -10.45 0.94
CA CYS A 138 -16.46 -9.31 1.58
C CYS A 138 -15.50 -8.59 0.63
N LEU A 139 -14.75 -9.33 -0.19
CA LEU A 139 -13.88 -8.73 -1.20
C LEU A 139 -14.65 -7.93 -2.25
N GLY A 140 -15.79 -8.45 -2.72
CA GLY A 140 -16.68 -7.74 -3.66
C GLY A 140 -17.27 -6.44 -3.09
N LEU A 141 -17.36 -6.32 -1.76
CA LEU A 141 -17.77 -5.11 -1.05
C LEU A 141 -16.61 -4.19 -0.65
N ASN A 142 -15.38 -4.46 -1.12
CA ASN A 142 -14.17 -3.74 -0.71
C ASN A 142 -13.92 -3.77 0.81
N LEU A 143 -14.18 -4.92 1.45
CA LEU A 143 -13.89 -5.22 2.86
C LEU A 143 -12.70 -6.21 2.98
N PRO A 144 -11.46 -5.79 2.64
CA PRO A 144 -10.32 -6.69 2.54
C PRO A 144 -9.85 -7.24 3.89
N ILE A 145 -10.16 -6.56 5.01
CA ILE A 145 -9.80 -7.02 6.36
C ILE A 145 -10.60 -8.26 6.73
N ASP A 146 -11.92 -8.20 6.58
CA ASP A 146 -12.82 -9.32 6.86
C ASP A 146 -12.56 -10.49 5.89
N ALA A 147 -12.40 -10.18 4.60
CA ALA A 147 -12.06 -11.19 3.59
C ALA A 147 -10.77 -11.94 3.96
N ALA A 148 -9.70 -11.21 4.30
CA ALA A 148 -8.43 -11.80 4.71
C ALA A 148 -8.56 -12.67 5.97
N ALA A 149 -9.36 -12.24 6.95
CA ALA A 149 -9.61 -13.01 8.16
C ALA A 149 -10.25 -14.37 7.84
N TYR A 150 -11.27 -14.39 6.99
CA TYR A 150 -11.98 -15.62 6.62
C TYR A 150 -11.12 -16.59 5.81
N TYR A 151 -10.40 -16.10 4.80
CA TYR A 151 -9.48 -16.96 4.05
C TYR A 151 -8.40 -17.56 4.96
N ARG A 152 -7.84 -16.76 5.86
CA ARG A 152 -6.81 -17.23 6.80
C ARG A 152 -7.33 -18.34 7.72
N MET A 153 -8.54 -18.20 8.26
CA MET A 153 -9.14 -19.22 9.11
C MET A 153 -9.28 -20.57 8.38
N VAL A 154 -9.60 -20.53 7.08
CA VAL A 154 -9.65 -21.73 6.23
C VAL A 154 -8.26 -22.34 6.06
N LEU A 155 -7.27 -21.54 5.67
CA LEU A 155 -5.90 -22.01 5.42
C LEU A 155 -5.25 -22.61 6.67
N ASP A 156 -5.40 -21.94 7.82
CA ASP A 156 -4.85 -22.39 9.10
C ASP A 156 -5.48 -23.73 9.53
N ALA A 157 -6.78 -23.93 9.28
CA ALA A 157 -7.47 -25.19 9.59
C ALA A 157 -7.07 -26.36 8.67
N MET A 158 -6.73 -26.07 7.41
CA MET A 158 -6.36 -27.09 6.41
C MET A 158 -4.86 -27.42 6.42
N GLU A 159 -4.05 -26.71 7.22
CA GLU A 159 -2.58 -26.81 7.17
C GLU A 159 -2.08 -28.22 7.50
N THR A 160 -2.70 -28.91 8.45
CA THR A 160 -2.23 -30.22 8.95
C THR A 160 -2.92 -31.43 8.32
N GLU A 161 -3.83 -31.21 7.38
CA GLU A 161 -4.67 -32.27 6.83
C GLU A 161 -4.17 -32.75 5.46
N THR A 162 -4.35 -34.04 5.18
CA THR A 162 -4.30 -34.57 3.82
C THR A 162 -5.59 -34.18 3.12
N LEU A 163 -5.48 -33.36 2.07
CA LEU A 163 -6.62 -32.78 1.40
C LEU A 163 -7.01 -33.61 0.18
N ASP A 164 -8.30 -33.95 0.08
CA ASP A 164 -8.90 -34.47 -1.15
C ASP A 164 -8.94 -33.39 -2.25
N PRO A 165 -9.20 -33.73 -3.52
CA PRO A 165 -9.19 -32.74 -4.61
C PRO A 165 -10.13 -31.54 -4.40
N VAL A 166 -11.29 -31.72 -3.76
CA VAL A 166 -12.26 -30.63 -3.52
C VAL A 166 -11.74 -29.68 -2.46
N ALA A 167 -11.15 -30.22 -1.40
CA ALA A 167 -10.47 -29.45 -0.36
C ALA A 167 -9.23 -28.73 -0.91
N GLN A 168 -8.49 -29.35 -1.84
CA GLN A 168 -7.36 -28.71 -2.53
C GLN A 168 -7.81 -27.48 -3.33
N GLU A 169 -8.91 -27.56 -4.07
CA GLU A 169 -9.46 -26.38 -4.78
C GLU A 169 -9.84 -25.27 -3.81
N THR A 170 -10.50 -25.61 -2.70
CA THR A 170 -10.88 -24.64 -1.67
C THR A 170 -9.65 -23.97 -1.04
N PHE A 171 -8.57 -24.73 -0.83
CA PHE A 171 -7.30 -24.21 -0.32
C PHE A 171 -6.65 -23.23 -1.32
N ILE A 172 -6.68 -23.55 -2.61
CA ILE A 172 -6.15 -22.67 -3.66
C ILE A 172 -6.95 -21.37 -3.70
N ASP A 173 -8.28 -21.44 -3.70
CA ASP A 173 -9.15 -20.26 -3.78
C ASP A 173 -8.99 -19.36 -2.54
N ALA A 174 -8.87 -19.95 -1.34
CA ALA A 174 -8.56 -19.22 -0.12
C ALA A 174 -7.17 -18.54 -0.19
N THR A 175 -6.15 -19.23 -0.70
CA THR A 175 -4.79 -18.69 -0.84
C THR A 175 -4.76 -17.52 -1.82
N VAL A 176 -5.38 -17.68 -3.00
CA VAL A 176 -5.49 -16.63 -4.02
C VAL A 176 -6.25 -15.43 -3.44
N GLY A 177 -7.38 -15.67 -2.77
CA GLY A 177 -8.18 -14.64 -2.11
C GLY A 177 -7.36 -13.83 -1.10
N LEU A 178 -6.69 -14.49 -0.16
CA LEU A 178 -5.89 -13.86 0.88
C LEU A 178 -4.75 -13.01 0.33
N CYS A 179 -3.99 -13.57 -0.61
CA CYS A 179 -2.82 -12.91 -1.19
C CYS A 179 -3.20 -11.77 -2.16
N THR A 180 -4.43 -11.76 -2.68
CA THR A 180 -4.95 -10.70 -3.55
C THR A 180 -5.56 -9.55 -2.73
N CYS A 181 -6.42 -9.86 -1.75
CA CYS A 181 -7.17 -8.83 -1.04
C CYS A 181 -6.30 -7.99 -0.10
N ARG A 182 -5.26 -8.59 0.50
CA ARG A 182 -4.41 -7.91 1.47
C ARG A 182 -3.01 -8.51 1.52
N ASP A 183 -2.13 -8.01 0.65
CA ASP A 183 -0.75 -8.48 0.48
C ASP A 183 0.17 -8.28 1.71
N THR A 184 -0.32 -7.61 2.76
CA THR A 184 0.36 -7.40 4.05
C THR A 184 -0.28 -8.17 5.22
N ALA A 185 -1.37 -8.90 4.98
CA ALA A 185 -2.05 -9.67 6.05
C ALA A 185 -1.15 -10.74 6.68
N LEU A 186 -0.14 -11.19 5.94
CA LEU A 186 0.84 -12.20 6.33
C LEU A 186 2.25 -11.74 5.97
N SER A 187 3.26 -12.28 6.64
CA SER A 187 4.64 -12.12 6.17
C SER A 187 4.82 -12.73 4.78
N LYS A 188 5.76 -12.23 3.98
CA LYS A 188 6.01 -12.77 2.64
C LYS A 188 6.42 -14.24 2.67
N ASP A 189 7.09 -14.70 3.74
CA ASP A 189 7.44 -16.12 3.91
C ASP A 189 6.21 -17.02 4.08
N ILE A 190 5.24 -16.60 4.91
CA ILE A 190 3.99 -17.37 5.10
C ILE A 190 3.17 -17.35 3.80
N GLN A 191 3.09 -16.22 3.10
CA GLN A 191 2.43 -16.16 1.79
C GLN A 191 3.07 -17.15 0.81
N ARG A 192 4.40 -17.16 0.70
CA ARG A 192 5.14 -18.10 -0.16
C ARG A 192 4.87 -19.55 0.21
N LYS A 193 4.75 -19.88 1.50
CA LYS A 193 4.39 -21.24 1.95
C LYS A 193 3.02 -21.67 1.43
N PHE A 194 1.99 -20.85 1.62
CA PHE A 194 0.63 -21.16 1.14
C PHE A 194 0.55 -21.20 -0.38
N LEU A 195 1.19 -20.25 -1.07
CA LEU A 195 1.23 -20.19 -2.52
C LEU A 195 1.97 -21.38 -3.14
N GLY A 196 3.10 -21.79 -2.56
CA GLY A 196 3.88 -22.95 -3.00
C GLY A 196 3.07 -24.25 -2.90
N ARG A 197 2.42 -24.48 -1.75
CA ARG A 197 1.52 -25.62 -1.57
C ARG A 197 0.32 -25.60 -2.52
N SER A 198 -0.26 -24.42 -2.76
CA SER A 198 -1.33 -24.27 -3.75
C SER A 198 -0.86 -24.60 -5.18
N LEU A 199 0.39 -24.28 -5.51
CA LEU A 199 0.97 -24.59 -6.81
C LEU A 199 1.16 -26.11 -7.00
N GLU A 200 1.55 -26.82 -5.93
CA GLU A 200 1.61 -28.29 -5.91
C GLU A 200 0.22 -28.90 -6.13
N PHE A 201 -0.82 -28.38 -5.46
CA PHE A 201 -2.20 -28.84 -5.68
C PHE A 201 -2.73 -28.54 -7.08
N CYS A 202 -2.36 -27.40 -7.68
CA CYS A 202 -2.73 -27.09 -9.06
C CYS A 202 -2.21 -28.14 -10.07
N ALA A 203 -1.09 -28.82 -9.79
CA ALA A 203 -0.60 -29.90 -10.64
C ALA A 203 -1.54 -31.11 -10.65
N THR A 204 -2.29 -31.34 -9.57
CA THR A 204 -3.28 -32.42 -9.45
C THR A 204 -4.64 -32.01 -10.01
N VAL A 205 -5.08 -30.77 -9.77
CA VAL A 205 -6.39 -30.25 -10.21
C VAL A 205 -6.44 -29.98 -11.73
N GLY A 206 -5.31 -29.65 -12.35
CA GLY A 206 -5.24 -29.46 -13.81
C GLY A 206 -5.80 -28.12 -14.31
N ASP A 207 -5.70 -27.05 -13.52
CA ASP A 207 -6.24 -25.72 -13.85
C ASP A 207 -5.11 -24.72 -14.20
N PRO A 208 -4.87 -24.46 -15.51
CA PRO A 208 -3.82 -23.54 -15.94
C PRO A 208 -4.09 -22.09 -15.51
N VAL A 209 -5.36 -21.67 -15.38
CA VAL A 209 -5.73 -20.31 -14.96
C VAL A 209 -5.31 -20.05 -13.53
N ARG A 210 -5.68 -20.95 -12.60
CA ARG A 210 -5.24 -20.86 -11.20
C ARG A 210 -3.71 -20.92 -11.09
N LYS A 211 -3.06 -21.79 -11.86
CA LYS A 211 -1.59 -21.91 -11.88
C LYS A 211 -0.91 -20.58 -12.23
N VAL A 212 -1.34 -19.92 -13.30
CA VAL A 212 -0.79 -18.60 -13.69
C VAL A 212 -1.04 -17.54 -12.63
N ARG A 213 -2.25 -17.48 -12.04
CA ARG A 213 -2.56 -16.54 -10.95
C ARG A 213 -1.66 -16.76 -9.74
N LEU A 214 -1.42 -18.01 -9.35
CA LEU A 214 -0.49 -18.35 -8.27
C LEU A 214 0.94 -17.91 -8.59
N MET A 215 1.43 -18.15 -9.82
CA MET A 215 2.76 -17.68 -10.24
C MET A 215 2.90 -16.16 -10.13
N VAL A 216 1.90 -15.39 -10.57
CA VAL A 216 1.88 -13.93 -10.44
C VAL A 216 1.91 -13.50 -8.96
N LEU A 217 1.12 -14.15 -8.10
CA LEU A 217 1.09 -13.85 -6.67
C LEU A 217 2.43 -14.19 -5.98
N ILE A 218 3.06 -15.31 -6.34
CA ILE A 218 4.40 -15.66 -5.86
C ILE A 218 5.41 -14.60 -6.29
N ALA A 219 5.40 -14.21 -7.57
CA ALA A 219 6.29 -13.19 -8.09
C ALA A 219 6.15 -11.87 -7.30
N LYS A 220 4.91 -11.41 -7.04
CA LYS A 220 4.61 -10.23 -6.22
C LYS A 220 5.25 -10.28 -4.82
N THR A 221 5.49 -11.45 -4.23
CA THR A 221 6.19 -11.57 -2.94
C THR A 221 7.69 -11.27 -3.01
N TYR A 222 8.29 -11.36 -4.21
CA TYR A 222 9.72 -11.18 -4.44
C TYR A 222 10.08 -9.80 -5.02
N ILE A 223 9.17 -9.14 -5.75
CA ILE A 223 9.43 -7.89 -6.51
C ILE A 223 10.19 -6.81 -5.71
N LYS A 224 9.83 -6.59 -4.45
CA LYS A 224 10.40 -5.50 -3.61
C LYS A 224 11.58 -5.95 -2.74
N THR A 225 12.09 -7.15 -2.99
CA THR A 225 13.14 -7.80 -2.18
C THR A 225 14.45 -7.91 -2.96
N ALA A 226 15.53 -8.29 -2.29
CA ALA A 226 16.82 -8.53 -2.95
C ALA A 226 16.77 -9.73 -3.93
N ARG A 227 15.72 -10.55 -3.84
CA ARG A 227 15.48 -11.75 -4.67
C ARG A 227 14.55 -11.44 -5.85
N ALA A 228 14.62 -10.23 -6.41
CA ALA A 228 13.76 -9.79 -7.52
C ALA A 228 13.94 -10.65 -8.79
N ASP A 229 15.07 -11.34 -8.95
CA ASP A 229 15.30 -12.26 -10.06
C ASP A 229 14.32 -13.44 -10.04
N GLU A 230 13.94 -13.95 -8.86
CA GLU A 230 12.92 -15.00 -8.75
C GLU A 230 11.54 -14.52 -9.20
N ALA A 231 11.23 -13.23 -9.00
CA ALA A 231 9.99 -12.67 -9.54
C ALA A 231 9.97 -12.75 -11.07
N ASN A 232 11.10 -12.52 -11.73
CA ASN A 232 11.21 -12.64 -13.18
C ASN A 232 11.03 -14.08 -13.64
N GLU A 233 11.63 -15.05 -12.95
CA GLU A 233 11.50 -16.48 -13.32
C GLU A 233 10.04 -16.93 -13.31
N TYR A 234 9.27 -16.58 -12.28
CA TYR A 234 7.84 -16.93 -12.22
C TYR A 234 7.02 -16.20 -13.27
N LEU A 235 7.31 -14.92 -13.55
CA LEU A 235 6.56 -14.15 -14.55
C LEU A 235 6.89 -14.54 -15.98
N GLU A 236 8.13 -14.96 -16.26
CA GLU A 236 8.54 -15.50 -17.55
C GLU A 236 7.84 -16.84 -17.82
N GLN A 237 7.78 -17.73 -16.82
CA GLN A 237 7.00 -18.96 -16.91
C GLN A 237 5.52 -18.69 -17.15
N ALA A 238 4.93 -17.73 -16.40
CA ALA A 238 3.55 -17.32 -16.60
C ALA A 238 3.34 -16.76 -18.03
N TRP A 239 4.28 -15.97 -18.53
CA TRP A 239 4.23 -15.39 -19.88
C TRP A 239 4.29 -16.45 -20.97
N GLN A 240 5.15 -17.46 -20.84
CA GLN A 240 5.23 -18.61 -21.75
C GLN A 240 3.93 -19.39 -21.77
N MET A 241 3.33 -19.64 -20.60
CA MET A 241 2.03 -20.31 -20.53
C MET A 241 0.94 -19.56 -21.30
N LEU A 242 0.92 -18.22 -21.29
CA LEU A 242 -0.07 -17.42 -22.03
C LEU A 242 0.01 -17.60 -23.56
N ALA A 243 1.12 -18.12 -24.09
CA ALA A 243 1.29 -18.45 -25.50
C ALA A 243 0.75 -19.83 -25.85
N ASP A 244 0.81 -20.78 -24.90
CA ASP A 244 0.47 -22.19 -25.11
C ASP A 244 -1.02 -22.49 -24.94
N HIS A 245 -1.75 -21.64 -24.22
CA HIS A 245 -3.19 -21.83 -23.97
C HIS A 245 -3.99 -20.54 -24.17
N ASP A 246 -5.30 -20.68 -24.37
CA ASP A 246 -6.20 -19.54 -24.32
C ASP A 246 -6.57 -19.22 -22.87
N PHE A 247 -6.32 -17.98 -22.46
CA PHE A 247 -6.56 -17.48 -21.12
C PHE A 247 -7.58 -16.34 -21.14
N PRO A 248 -8.42 -16.25 -20.10
CA PRO A 248 -9.27 -15.09 -19.88
C PRO A 248 -8.48 -13.77 -19.94
N ALA A 249 -9.11 -12.73 -20.49
CA ALA A 249 -8.45 -11.44 -20.71
C ALA A 249 -7.92 -10.82 -19.41
N ASP A 250 -8.64 -10.99 -18.29
CA ASP A 250 -8.22 -10.50 -16.97
C ASP A 250 -6.90 -11.13 -16.51
N VAL A 251 -6.69 -12.43 -16.79
CA VAL A 251 -5.45 -13.13 -16.44
C VAL A 251 -4.28 -12.59 -17.26
N ARG A 252 -4.48 -12.40 -18.57
CA ARG A 252 -3.45 -11.82 -19.46
C ARG A 252 -3.05 -10.42 -18.98
N VAL A 253 -4.03 -9.59 -18.61
CA VAL A 253 -3.80 -8.26 -18.04
C VAL A 253 -3.03 -8.36 -16.72
N GLN A 254 -3.42 -9.23 -15.80
CA GLN A 254 -2.71 -9.41 -14.51
C GLN A 254 -1.23 -9.75 -14.68
N VAL A 255 -0.90 -10.67 -15.61
CA VAL A 255 0.50 -11.02 -15.91
C VAL A 255 1.24 -9.82 -16.51
N ALA A 256 0.61 -9.08 -17.43
CA ALA A 256 1.22 -7.91 -18.05
C ALA A 256 1.47 -6.78 -17.02
N LEU A 257 0.53 -6.54 -16.10
CA LEU A 257 0.67 -5.55 -15.04
C LEU A 257 1.74 -5.94 -14.02
N ALA A 258 1.87 -7.23 -13.69
CA ALA A 258 2.93 -7.72 -12.81
C ALA A 258 4.33 -7.59 -13.44
N ASN A 259 4.46 -7.91 -14.73
CA ASN A 259 5.68 -7.66 -15.50
C ASN A 259 6.06 -6.18 -15.54
N SER A 260 5.06 -5.31 -15.73
CA SER A 260 5.26 -3.85 -15.69
C SER A 260 5.76 -3.39 -14.32
N GLU A 261 5.24 -3.99 -13.24
CA GLU A 261 5.68 -3.71 -11.88
C GLU A 261 7.14 -4.13 -11.65
N VAL A 262 7.59 -5.28 -12.18
CA VAL A 262 9.01 -5.66 -12.09
C VAL A 262 9.93 -4.69 -12.82
N LEU A 263 9.59 -4.32 -14.06
CA LEU A 263 10.34 -3.32 -14.83
C LEU A 263 10.45 -2.01 -14.07
N PHE A 264 9.34 -1.59 -13.44
CA PHE A 264 9.32 -0.42 -12.59
C PHE A 264 10.33 -0.56 -11.45
N TRP A 265 10.23 -1.58 -10.60
CA TRP A 265 11.10 -1.78 -9.43
C TRP A 265 12.58 -2.02 -9.77
N GLN A 266 12.88 -2.50 -10.97
CA GLN A 266 14.26 -2.60 -11.49
C GLN A 266 14.82 -1.27 -12.06
N GLY A 267 13.99 -0.23 -12.16
CA GLY A 267 14.44 1.09 -12.64
C GLY A 267 14.28 1.34 -14.13
N TYR A 268 13.62 0.46 -14.87
CA TYR A 268 13.35 0.66 -16.30
C TYR A 268 12.07 1.47 -16.51
N ILE A 269 12.08 2.74 -16.11
CA ILE A 269 10.93 3.67 -16.12
C ILE A 269 10.27 3.74 -17.49
N THR A 270 11.02 4.00 -18.57
CA THR A 270 10.44 4.09 -19.93
C THR A 270 9.77 2.78 -20.36
N LYS A 271 10.43 1.64 -20.15
CA LYS A 271 9.87 0.33 -20.51
C LYS A 271 8.63 -0.01 -19.68
N ALA A 272 8.61 0.40 -18.40
CA ALA A 272 7.46 0.22 -17.53
C ALA A 272 6.26 1.04 -18.03
N ILE A 273 6.46 2.29 -18.48
CA ILE A 273 5.41 3.10 -19.10
C ILE A 273 4.83 2.38 -20.32
N GLU A 274 5.68 2.02 -21.28
CA GLU A 274 5.27 1.34 -22.52
C GLU A 274 4.44 0.09 -22.22
N ARG A 275 4.89 -0.71 -21.24
CA ARG A 275 4.21 -1.95 -20.87
C ARG A 275 2.89 -1.71 -20.15
N TYR A 276 2.83 -0.77 -19.21
CA TYR A 276 1.60 -0.41 -18.53
C TYR A 276 0.57 0.18 -19.49
N GLU A 277 0.97 1.09 -20.37
CA GLU A 277 0.08 1.68 -21.38
C GLU A 277 -0.43 0.63 -22.36
N SER A 278 0.42 -0.32 -22.77
CA SER A 278 -0.01 -1.44 -23.62
C SER A 278 -0.97 -2.39 -22.92
N ALA A 279 -0.84 -2.59 -21.60
CA ALA A 279 -1.66 -3.53 -20.84
C ALA A 279 -2.99 -2.90 -20.39
N ILE A 280 -2.96 -1.65 -19.94
CA ILE A 280 -4.12 -0.88 -19.49
C ILE A 280 -4.88 -0.33 -20.69
N GLY A 281 -4.22 -0.05 -21.82
CA GLY A 281 -4.84 0.58 -22.98
C GLY A 281 -5.20 2.05 -22.76
N ASN A 282 -5.90 2.63 -23.74
CA ASN A 282 -6.45 3.98 -23.63
C ASN A 282 -7.92 3.87 -23.23
N HIS A 283 -8.22 4.02 -21.94
CA HIS A 283 -9.59 4.08 -21.48
C HIS A 283 -9.90 5.48 -20.98
N GLU A 284 -10.75 6.19 -21.73
CA GLU A 284 -11.42 7.41 -21.27
C GLU A 284 -12.18 7.15 -19.96
N GLU A 285 -12.53 5.89 -19.68
CA GLU A 285 -13.15 5.42 -18.45
C GLU A 285 -12.26 4.45 -17.66
N LEU A 286 -11.97 4.75 -16.40
CA LEU A 286 -11.20 3.85 -15.54
C LEU A 286 -12.00 2.58 -15.18
N PRO A 287 -11.34 1.40 -15.12
CA PRO A 287 -12.00 0.14 -14.76
C PRO A 287 -12.51 0.15 -13.32
N ALA A 288 -13.48 -0.71 -13.01
CA ALA A 288 -13.98 -0.91 -11.64
C ALA A 288 -13.11 -1.86 -10.80
N ASP A 289 -12.17 -2.58 -11.44
CA ASP A 289 -11.27 -3.53 -10.77
C ASP A 289 -10.19 -2.81 -9.95
N VAL A 290 -10.16 -3.09 -8.64
CA VAL A 290 -9.25 -2.45 -7.68
C VAL A 290 -7.79 -2.74 -7.98
N GLU A 291 -7.43 -3.96 -8.41
CA GLU A 291 -6.04 -4.32 -8.71
C GLU A 291 -5.51 -3.57 -9.95
N THR A 292 -6.33 -3.41 -10.97
CA THR A 292 -6.02 -2.60 -12.15
C THR A 292 -5.90 -1.12 -11.78
N LEU A 293 -6.80 -0.60 -10.93
CA LEU A 293 -6.70 0.78 -10.42
C LEU A 293 -5.41 1.01 -9.60
N LYS A 294 -4.96 0.05 -8.78
CA LYS A 294 -3.64 0.13 -8.12
C LYS A 294 -2.50 0.22 -9.14
N SER A 295 -2.63 -0.43 -10.28
CA SER A 295 -1.66 -0.35 -11.38
C SER A 295 -1.69 1.00 -12.09
N CYS A 296 -2.87 1.61 -12.26
CA CYS A 296 -3.00 3.00 -12.74
C CYS A 296 -2.33 4.01 -11.79
N ILE A 297 -2.45 3.81 -10.47
CA ILE A 297 -1.73 4.65 -9.48
C ILE A 297 -0.21 4.52 -9.66
N ARG A 298 0.30 3.29 -9.84
CA ARG A 298 1.73 3.06 -10.11
C ARG A 298 2.17 3.73 -11.40
N LEU A 299 1.40 3.58 -12.48
CA LEU A 299 1.67 4.28 -13.75
C LEU A 299 1.73 5.80 -13.54
N GLY A 300 0.82 6.35 -12.74
CA GLY A 300 0.84 7.75 -12.33
C GLY A 300 2.14 8.17 -11.63
N TRP A 301 2.68 7.32 -10.74
CA TRP A 301 3.99 7.54 -10.11
C TRP A 301 5.12 7.49 -11.13
N ILE A 302 5.10 6.52 -12.05
CA ILE A 302 6.10 6.37 -13.10
C ILE A 302 6.15 7.61 -14.00
N TYR A 303 5.00 8.19 -14.35
CA TYR A 303 4.94 9.47 -15.06
C TYR A 303 5.62 10.60 -14.26
N GLY A 304 5.45 10.65 -12.94
CA GLY A 304 6.16 11.59 -12.07
C GLY A 304 7.67 11.52 -12.23
N ILE A 305 8.25 10.32 -12.10
CA ILE A 305 9.70 10.06 -12.26
C ILE A 305 10.19 10.41 -13.68
N ALA A 306 9.36 10.15 -14.69
CA ALA A 306 9.65 10.46 -16.09
C ALA A 306 9.52 11.96 -16.44
N GLY A 307 9.16 12.82 -15.48
CA GLY A 307 8.97 14.26 -15.68
C GLY A 307 7.63 14.65 -16.31
N GLU A 308 6.67 13.71 -16.37
CA GLU A 308 5.29 13.92 -16.82
C GLU A 308 4.35 14.15 -15.61
N THR A 309 4.77 14.99 -14.66
CA THR A 309 4.11 15.19 -13.37
C THR A 309 2.62 15.52 -13.49
N ALA A 310 2.23 16.40 -14.43
CA ALA A 310 0.82 16.76 -14.62
C ALA A 310 -0.04 15.54 -15.03
N ARG A 311 0.49 14.68 -15.91
CA ARG A 311 -0.15 13.44 -16.34
C ARG A 311 -0.28 12.45 -15.19
N GLY A 312 0.80 12.28 -14.42
CA GLY A 312 0.82 11.43 -13.23
C GLY A 312 -0.20 11.86 -12.17
N VAL A 313 -0.19 13.15 -11.79
CA VAL A 313 -1.15 13.74 -10.85
C VAL A 313 -2.59 13.60 -11.35
N GLY A 314 -2.83 13.85 -12.64
CA GLY A 314 -4.16 13.72 -13.24
C GLY A 314 -4.72 12.31 -13.13
N LEU A 315 -3.92 11.30 -13.50
CA LEU A 315 -4.30 9.89 -13.43
C LEU A 315 -4.58 9.45 -11.99
N ILE A 316 -3.69 9.76 -11.04
CA ILE A 316 -3.86 9.38 -9.63
C ILE A 316 -5.13 10.03 -9.04
N ARG A 317 -5.42 11.29 -9.37
CA ARG A 317 -6.66 11.97 -8.94
C ARG A 317 -7.91 11.33 -9.53
N ALA A 318 -7.86 10.89 -10.78
CA ALA A 318 -8.97 10.17 -11.40
C ALA A 318 -9.23 8.83 -10.70
N VAL A 319 -8.17 8.06 -10.41
CA VAL A 319 -8.30 6.80 -9.64
C VAL A 319 -8.83 7.07 -8.24
N ARG A 320 -8.36 8.12 -7.56
CA ARG A 320 -8.85 8.49 -6.21
C ARG A 320 -10.36 8.80 -6.20
N ARG A 321 -10.87 9.52 -7.22
CA ARG A 321 -12.33 9.72 -7.38
C ARG A 321 -13.06 8.41 -7.60
N LYS A 322 -12.52 7.54 -8.47
CA LYS A 322 -13.10 6.23 -8.73
C LYS A 322 -13.14 5.34 -7.48
N ALA A 323 -12.10 5.39 -6.65
CA ALA A 323 -12.05 4.66 -5.38
C ALA A 323 -13.17 5.09 -4.43
N ARG A 324 -13.53 6.37 -4.38
CA ARG A 324 -14.67 6.87 -3.60
C ARG A 324 -15.99 6.35 -4.13
N GLU A 325 -16.19 6.38 -5.45
CA GLU A 325 -17.39 5.83 -6.11
C GLU A 325 -17.58 4.35 -5.78
N LEU A 326 -16.47 3.59 -5.72
CA LEU A 326 -16.45 2.16 -5.41
C LEU A 326 -16.52 1.87 -3.90
N CYS A 327 -16.58 2.89 -3.04
CA CYS A 327 -16.46 2.74 -1.59
C CYS A 327 -15.22 1.92 -1.18
N ALA A 328 -14.08 2.17 -1.82
CA ALA A 328 -12.81 1.47 -1.62
C ALA A 328 -11.79 2.36 -0.87
N PRO A 329 -11.92 2.54 0.47
CA PRO A 329 -11.14 3.51 1.23
C PRO A 329 -9.63 3.21 1.25
N ASP A 330 -9.24 1.93 1.19
CA ASP A 330 -7.82 1.55 1.15
C ASP A 330 -7.17 1.94 -0.18
N LEU A 331 -7.90 1.81 -1.29
CA LEU A 331 -7.43 2.27 -2.60
C LEU A 331 -7.35 3.79 -2.64
N GLU A 332 -8.33 4.50 -2.07
CA GLU A 332 -8.31 5.96 -1.97
C GLU A 332 -7.09 6.45 -1.16
N ARG A 333 -6.82 5.82 -0.01
CA ARG A 333 -5.67 6.15 0.84
C ARG A 333 -4.36 5.90 0.10
N TYR A 334 -4.24 4.76 -0.60
CA TYR A 334 -3.07 4.46 -1.41
C TYR A 334 -2.86 5.48 -2.53
N ALA A 335 -3.92 5.85 -3.26
CA ALA A 335 -3.86 6.90 -4.28
C ALA A 335 -3.41 8.24 -3.70
N THR A 336 -3.94 8.61 -2.54
CA THR A 336 -3.59 9.85 -1.83
C THR A 336 -2.12 9.86 -1.42
N LEU A 337 -1.62 8.77 -0.86
CA LEU A 337 -0.21 8.63 -0.48
C LEU A 337 0.73 8.74 -1.69
N ILE A 338 0.43 8.05 -2.79
CA ILE A 338 1.26 8.12 -4.00
C ILE A 338 1.19 9.51 -4.65
N LEU A 339 0.06 10.21 -4.52
CA LEU A 339 -0.04 11.61 -4.94
C LEU A 339 0.93 12.50 -4.15
N VAL A 340 1.06 12.32 -2.83
CA VAL A 340 2.06 13.02 -2.01
C VAL A 340 3.48 12.73 -2.52
N VAL A 341 3.77 11.46 -2.85
CA VAL A 341 5.09 11.07 -3.37
C VAL A 341 5.44 11.81 -4.66
N VAL A 342 4.53 11.84 -5.64
CA VAL A 342 4.73 12.53 -6.93
C VAL A 342 4.84 14.05 -6.75
N LEU A 343 4.04 14.64 -5.86
CA LEU A 343 4.11 16.08 -5.58
C LEU A 343 5.43 16.47 -4.89
N ALA A 344 5.93 15.62 -3.98
CA ALA A 344 7.24 15.79 -3.36
C ALA A 344 8.38 15.74 -4.39
N GLU A 345 8.37 14.78 -5.33
CA GLU A 345 9.34 14.72 -6.43
C GLU A 345 9.34 15.98 -7.31
N ALA A 346 8.18 16.62 -7.45
CA ALA A 346 8.02 17.88 -8.18
C ALA A 346 8.28 19.13 -7.32
N ALA A 347 8.74 18.99 -6.08
CA ALA A 347 8.89 20.07 -5.09
C ALA A 347 7.63 20.94 -4.91
N ARG A 348 6.44 20.35 -5.07
CA ARG A 348 5.13 20.99 -4.78
C ARG A 348 4.74 20.72 -3.33
N ILE A 349 5.55 21.23 -2.40
CA ILE A 349 5.54 20.85 -0.98
C ILE A 349 4.19 21.16 -0.31
N ASP A 350 3.68 22.38 -0.47
CA ASP A 350 2.44 22.80 0.20
C ASP A 350 1.21 21.99 -0.26
N GLU A 351 1.14 21.66 -1.55
CA GLU A 351 0.06 20.81 -2.07
C GLU A 351 0.21 19.36 -1.64
N GLY A 352 1.45 18.85 -1.59
CA GLY A 352 1.74 17.52 -1.07
C GLY A 352 1.38 17.39 0.41
N GLU A 353 1.67 18.41 1.21
CA GLU A 353 1.36 18.42 2.64
C GLU A 353 -0.14 18.37 2.91
N ALA A 354 -0.96 19.12 2.15
CA ALA A 354 -2.42 19.07 2.32
C ALA A 354 -2.99 17.65 2.18
N PHE A 355 -2.46 16.84 1.25
CA PHE A 355 -2.85 15.43 1.11
C PHE A 355 -2.23 14.54 2.18
N LEU A 356 -1.03 14.87 2.69
CA LEU A 356 -0.39 14.14 3.76
C LEU A 356 -1.14 14.32 5.08
N ASP A 357 -1.59 15.54 5.37
CA ASP A 357 -2.44 15.86 6.52
C ASP A 357 -3.77 15.11 6.48
N GLU A 358 -4.36 14.96 5.29
CA GLU A 358 -5.56 14.13 5.10
C GLU A 358 -5.32 12.68 5.54
N ILE A 359 -4.19 12.07 5.16
CA ILE A 359 -3.83 10.71 5.57
C ILE A 359 -3.67 10.63 7.10
N PHE A 360 -2.92 11.57 7.68
CA PHE A 360 -2.60 11.58 9.12
C PHE A 360 -3.71 12.17 10.00
N SER A 361 -4.83 12.61 9.42
CA SER A 361 -6.07 12.88 10.17
C SER A 361 -6.65 11.60 10.78
N THR A 362 -6.35 10.44 10.18
CA THR A 362 -6.61 9.13 10.78
C THR A 362 -5.56 8.83 11.85
N PRO A 363 -5.96 8.46 13.09
CA PRO A 363 -5.00 8.12 14.14
C PRO A 363 -4.04 7.01 13.68
N THR A 364 -2.75 7.18 13.94
CA THR A 364 -1.67 6.30 13.45
C THR A 364 -1.85 4.83 13.79
N LYS A 365 -2.49 4.51 14.92
CA LYS A 365 -2.82 3.12 15.32
C LYS A 365 -3.76 2.39 14.35
N PHE A 366 -4.45 3.12 13.48
CA PHE A 366 -5.33 2.58 12.45
C PHE A 366 -4.71 2.61 11.05
N LEU A 367 -3.48 3.12 10.93
CA LEU A 367 -2.73 3.12 9.68
C LEU A 367 -1.77 1.92 9.68
N ASP A 368 -1.73 1.21 8.57
CA ASP A 368 -0.78 0.11 8.42
C ASP A 368 0.67 0.62 8.18
N PRO A 369 1.68 -0.23 8.41
CA PRO A 369 3.08 0.14 8.16
C PRO A 369 3.39 0.55 6.71
N TYR A 370 2.61 0.08 5.71
CA TYR A 370 2.79 0.44 4.31
C TYR A 370 2.33 1.87 4.01
N THR A 371 1.41 2.41 4.82
CA THR A 371 1.07 3.83 4.83
C THR A 371 2.06 4.63 5.67
N LEU A 372 2.36 4.16 6.89
CA LEU A 372 3.18 4.90 7.85
C LEU A 372 4.64 5.06 7.42
N TRP A 373 5.24 4.05 6.77
CA TRP A 373 6.64 4.12 6.33
C TRP A 373 6.89 5.25 5.31
N PRO A 374 6.30 5.21 4.09
CA PRO A 374 6.48 6.29 3.13
C PRO A 374 5.84 7.60 3.61
N GLY A 375 4.72 7.55 4.37
CA GLY A 375 4.08 8.74 4.92
C GLY A 375 4.99 9.52 5.87
N ASN A 376 5.61 8.84 6.84
CA ASN A 376 6.59 9.47 7.74
C ASN A 376 7.87 9.88 7.00
N GLY A 377 8.28 9.14 5.95
CA GLY A 377 9.36 9.59 5.06
C GLY A 377 9.07 10.96 4.43
N LYS A 378 7.84 11.16 3.94
CA LYS A 378 7.41 12.46 3.39
C LYS A 378 7.24 13.54 4.46
N ARG A 379 6.77 13.21 5.67
CA ARG A 379 6.77 14.15 6.80
C ARG A 379 8.19 14.60 7.14
N ALA A 380 9.17 13.69 7.10
CA ALA A 380 10.57 14.01 7.31
C ALA A 380 11.10 14.99 6.24
N TYR A 381 10.79 14.71 4.97
CA TYR A 381 11.16 15.59 3.86
C TYR A 381 10.53 16.98 3.96
N PHE A 382 9.23 17.08 4.23
CA PHE A 382 8.55 18.37 4.33
C PHE A 382 9.03 19.19 5.55
N ALA A 383 9.25 18.53 6.70
CA ALA A 383 9.87 19.18 7.86
C ALA A 383 11.28 19.71 7.53
N TYR A 384 12.09 18.91 6.81
CA TYR A 384 13.40 19.35 6.32
C TYR A 384 13.30 20.57 5.40
N CYS A 385 12.36 20.58 4.43
CA CYS A 385 12.14 21.73 3.54
C CYS A 385 11.79 23.02 4.29
N ARG A 386 11.20 22.90 5.49
CA ARG A 386 10.87 24.04 6.38
C ARG A 386 11.97 24.39 7.39
N GLY A 387 13.08 23.67 7.38
CA GLY A 387 14.16 23.86 8.36
C GLY A 387 13.84 23.30 9.74
N GLU A 388 12.80 22.47 9.88
CA GLU A 388 12.39 21.82 11.14
C GLU A 388 13.17 20.50 11.34
N TYR A 389 14.49 20.59 11.51
CA TYR A 389 15.41 19.45 11.44
C TYR A 389 15.17 18.39 12.54
N GLU A 390 14.83 18.79 13.76
CA GLU A 390 14.55 17.87 14.87
C GLU A 390 13.32 17.01 14.56
N LYS A 391 12.26 17.63 14.03
CA LYS A 391 11.07 16.90 13.58
C LYS A 391 11.38 16.00 12.39
N ALA A 392 12.18 16.49 11.44
CA ALA A 392 12.61 15.68 10.30
C ALA A 392 13.33 14.40 10.77
N PHE A 393 14.23 14.51 11.75
CA PHE A 393 14.94 13.36 12.31
C PHE A 393 14.01 12.41 13.08
N GLU A 394 13.04 12.93 13.83
CA GLU A 394 12.03 12.10 14.50
C GLU A 394 11.17 11.33 13.49
N TYR A 395 10.66 11.98 12.45
CA TYR A 395 9.90 11.31 11.40
C TYR A 395 10.73 10.29 10.62
N GLN A 396 12.03 10.54 10.41
CA GLN A 396 12.93 9.57 9.81
C GLN A 396 13.04 8.28 10.66
N LYS A 397 13.18 8.41 11.99
CA LYS A 397 13.19 7.27 12.91
C LYS A 397 11.88 6.49 12.83
N GLN A 398 10.75 7.19 12.87
CA GLN A 398 9.43 6.56 12.75
C GLN A 398 9.28 5.84 11.41
N ALA A 399 9.70 6.45 10.30
CA ALA A 399 9.69 5.81 8.99
C ALA A 399 10.53 4.51 9.01
N TYR A 400 11.73 4.54 9.59
CA TYR A 400 12.59 3.37 9.68
C TYR A 400 11.95 2.23 10.50
N GLU A 401 11.38 2.53 11.67
CA GLU A 401 10.67 1.53 12.49
C GLU A 401 9.52 0.87 11.72
N ASN A 402 8.72 1.67 11.00
CA ASN A 402 7.65 1.14 10.16
C ASN A 402 8.17 0.28 9.00
N SER A 403 9.35 0.60 8.45
CA SER A 403 9.98 -0.20 7.41
C SER A 403 10.42 -1.58 7.92
N LYS A 404 10.87 -1.69 9.19
CA LYS A 404 11.28 -2.96 9.80
C LYS A 404 10.09 -3.92 9.93
N ALA A 405 8.90 -3.41 10.26
CA ALA A 405 7.67 -4.20 10.30
C ALA A 405 7.32 -4.85 8.95
N LEU A 406 7.84 -4.30 7.83
CA LEU A 406 7.63 -4.81 6.47
C LEU A 406 8.79 -5.67 5.95
N GLY A 407 9.82 -5.93 6.76
CA GLY A 407 11.03 -6.64 6.33
C GLY A 407 12.04 -5.76 5.56
N THR A 408 12.10 -4.45 5.86
CA THR A 408 13.00 -3.47 5.21
C THR A 408 12.91 -3.43 3.67
N PRO A 409 11.71 -3.18 3.12
CA PRO A 409 11.50 -3.11 1.67
C PRO A 409 12.36 -2.04 0.99
N HIS A 410 12.63 -2.25 -0.31
CA HIS A 410 13.33 -1.26 -1.12
C HIS A 410 12.52 0.05 -1.23
N HIS A 411 13.12 1.20 -0.88
CA HIS A 411 12.54 2.52 -1.11
C HIS A 411 13.04 3.12 -2.43
N ARG A 412 12.24 4.02 -3.02
CA ARG A 412 12.55 4.72 -4.28
C ARG A 412 12.43 6.23 -4.19
N GLY A 413 12.61 6.79 -2.99
CA GLY A 413 12.51 8.23 -2.75
C GLY A 413 13.90 8.86 -2.72
N PRO A 414 14.31 9.65 -3.74
CA PRO A 414 15.56 10.43 -3.69
C PRO A 414 15.61 11.38 -2.49
N ASP A 415 14.44 11.88 -2.07
CA ASP A 415 14.25 12.75 -0.92
C ASP A 415 14.72 12.12 0.40
N ASN A 416 14.68 10.79 0.54
CA ASN A 416 15.25 10.11 1.71
C ASN A 416 16.75 10.37 1.85
N LEU A 417 17.49 10.32 0.73
CA LEU A 417 18.94 10.61 0.73
C LEU A 417 19.22 12.09 0.97
N GLU A 418 18.36 12.98 0.48
CA GLU A 418 18.48 14.42 0.72
C GLU A 418 18.32 14.74 2.20
N VAL A 419 17.28 14.22 2.84
CA VAL A 419 17.04 14.37 4.28
C VAL A 419 18.22 13.81 5.08
N MET A 420 18.64 12.58 4.79
CA MET A 420 19.78 11.95 5.48
C MET A 420 21.05 12.79 5.39
N LEU A 421 21.37 13.30 4.20
CA LEU A 421 22.57 14.12 3.98
C LEU A 421 22.49 15.43 4.78
N ALA A 422 21.34 16.10 4.77
CA ALA A 422 21.15 17.36 5.48
C ALA A 422 21.16 17.22 7.01
N LEU A 423 20.63 16.10 7.53
CA LEU A 423 20.65 15.79 8.96
C LEU A 423 22.05 15.38 9.43
N GLU A 424 22.80 14.62 8.62
CA GLU A 424 24.19 14.25 8.92
C GLU A 424 25.09 15.48 9.06
N GLU A 425 24.92 16.51 8.22
CA GLU A 425 25.64 17.80 8.33
C GLU A 425 25.42 18.52 9.67
N ARG A 426 24.36 18.14 10.41
CA ARG A 426 24.00 18.67 11.73
C ARG A 426 24.33 17.71 12.88
N GLY A 427 25.03 16.61 12.58
CA GLY A 427 25.33 15.56 13.56
C GLY A 427 24.14 14.68 13.94
N MET A 428 23.01 14.78 13.23
CA MET A 428 21.82 13.97 13.45
C MET A 428 21.88 12.72 12.55
N VAL A 429 22.53 11.67 13.03
CA VAL A 429 22.75 10.43 12.26
C VAL A 429 21.98 9.28 12.89
N HIS A 430 21.12 8.65 12.10
CA HIS A 430 20.45 7.43 12.52
C HIS A 430 21.46 6.26 12.54
N PRO A 431 21.50 5.42 13.60
CA PRO A 431 22.50 4.36 13.72
C PRO A 431 22.45 3.34 12.57
N GLU A 432 21.25 2.91 12.17
CA GLU A 432 21.06 1.88 11.13
C GLU A 432 20.78 2.45 9.72
N TRP A 433 19.83 3.39 9.62
CA TRP A 433 19.39 3.97 8.34
C TRP A 433 19.93 5.39 8.11
N ASN A 434 21.20 5.46 7.71
CA ASN A 434 21.91 6.70 7.41
C ASN A 434 22.39 6.75 5.96
N PHE A 435 22.85 7.93 5.54
CA PHE A 435 23.28 8.18 4.17
C PHE A 435 24.30 7.15 3.67
N LYS A 436 25.33 6.84 4.47
CA LYS A 436 26.41 5.93 4.07
C LYS A 436 25.91 4.50 3.89
N SER A 437 25.15 3.97 4.86
CA SER A 437 24.60 2.61 4.78
C SER A 437 23.62 2.48 3.62
N ASP A 438 22.79 3.51 3.40
CA ASP A 438 21.76 3.48 2.37
C ASP A 438 22.33 3.63 0.95
N VAL A 439 23.29 4.54 0.73
CA VAL A 439 24.02 4.63 -0.57
C VAL A 439 24.70 3.31 -0.89
N LYS A 440 25.39 2.68 0.07
CA LYS A 440 26.03 1.37 -0.14
C LYS A 440 25.00 0.31 -0.55
N ARG A 441 23.86 0.27 0.14
CA ARG A 441 22.75 -0.66 -0.16
C ARG A 441 22.19 -0.44 -1.56
N LEU A 442 21.90 0.82 -1.93
CA LEU A 442 21.32 1.16 -3.23
C LEU A 442 22.24 0.80 -4.41
N LEU A 443 23.55 1.04 -4.27
CA LEU A 443 24.52 0.67 -5.31
C LEU A 443 24.60 -0.85 -5.55
N GLY A 444 24.35 -1.65 -4.51
CA GLY A 444 24.27 -3.10 -4.60
C GLY A 444 22.92 -3.65 -5.06
N TRP A 445 21.86 -2.84 -5.11
CA TRP A 445 20.50 -3.28 -5.42
C TRP A 445 20.24 -3.32 -6.93
N PRO A 446 19.43 -4.21 -7.53
CA PRO A 446 19.19 -4.27 -8.98
C PRO A 446 18.47 -3.06 -9.59
N ASP A 447 18.03 -2.06 -8.81
CA ASP A 447 17.30 -0.89 -9.28
C ASP A 447 18.24 0.15 -9.93
N ILE A 448 18.26 0.19 -11.26
CA ILE A 448 19.15 1.09 -12.01
C ILE A 448 18.83 2.57 -11.80
N TYR A 449 17.56 2.89 -11.51
CA TYR A 449 17.14 4.25 -11.23
C TYR A 449 17.76 4.71 -9.91
N MET A 450 17.54 3.96 -8.83
CA MET A 450 18.08 4.33 -7.52
C MET A 450 19.60 4.17 -7.42
N LYS A 451 20.25 3.31 -8.22
CA LYS A 451 21.71 3.35 -8.39
C LYS A 451 22.17 4.69 -8.93
N GLY A 452 21.53 5.18 -10.00
CA GLY A 452 21.83 6.48 -10.61
C GLY A 452 21.66 7.63 -9.61
N VAL A 453 20.59 7.59 -8.82
CA VAL A 453 20.34 8.54 -7.72
C VAL A 453 21.45 8.44 -6.64
N ALA A 454 21.83 7.23 -6.23
CA ALA A 454 22.86 7.03 -5.21
C ALA A 454 24.23 7.58 -5.66
N PHE A 455 24.62 7.40 -6.93
CA PHE A 455 25.83 8.02 -7.48
C PHE A 455 25.75 9.55 -7.47
N ARG A 456 24.59 10.15 -7.84
CA ARG A 456 24.36 11.61 -7.77
C ARG A 456 24.58 12.15 -6.36
N PHE A 457 24.00 11.50 -5.37
CA PHE A 457 24.12 11.93 -3.98
C PHE A 457 25.53 11.71 -3.42
N ARG A 458 26.20 10.62 -3.78
CA ARG A 458 27.61 10.40 -3.41
C ARG A 458 28.51 11.50 -3.99
N ALA A 459 28.33 11.85 -5.26
CA ALA A 459 29.02 12.99 -5.87
C ALA A 459 28.71 14.32 -5.17
N LEU A 460 27.45 14.57 -4.81
CA LEU A 460 27.04 15.78 -4.08
C LEU A 460 27.73 15.88 -2.71
N LYS A 461 27.78 14.79 -1.94
CA LYS A 461 28.48 14.75 -0.65
C LYS A 461 29.97 15.04 -0.82
N THR A 462 30.64 14.33 -1.74
CA THR A 462 32.05 14.55 -2.05
C THR A 462 32.33 16.00 -2.46
N LEU A 463 31.44 16.62 -3.26
CA LEU A 463 31.56 18.03 -3.63
C LEU A 463 31.46 18.97 -2.42
N LYS A 464 30.50 18.74 -1.51
CA LYS A 464 30.34 19.54 -0.28
C LYS A 464 31.55 19.42 0.65
N GLU A 465 32.14 18.24 0.73
CA GLU A 465 33.33 17.94 1.52
C GLU A 465 34.64 18.38 0.82
N LYS A 466 34.56 19.04 -0.35
CA LYS A 466 35.72 19.46 -1.16
C LYS A 466 36.67 18.31 -1.51
N GLY A 467 36.10 17.12 -1.77
CA GLY A 467 36.84 15.96 -2.23
C GLY A 467 37.34 16.09 -3.67
N ALA A 468 37.99 15.02 -4.17
CA ALA A 468 38.63 15.01 -5.49
C ALA A 468 37.63 15.17 -6.65
N THR A 469 37.90 16.11 -7.56
CA THR A 469 37.07 16.40 -8.73
C THR A 469 36.88 15.18 -9.62
N GLU A 470 37.92 14.36 -9.80
CA GLU A 470 37.89 13.16 -10.62
C GLU A 470 36.88 12.14 -10.11
N ALA A 471 36.77 11.98 -8.79
CA ALA A 471 35.81 11.07 -8.16
C ALA A 471 34.37 11.59 -8.32
N ILE A 472 34.16 12.90 -8.16
CA ILE A 472 32.86 13.56 -8.38
C ILE A 472 32.41 13.35 -9.83
N GLU A 473 33.32 13.53 -10.79
CA GLU A 473 33.01 13.35 -12.20
C GLU A 473 32.70 11.91 -12.58
N ALA A 474 33.46 10.95 -12.03
CA ALA A 474 33.22 9.52 -12.28
C ALA A 474 31.82 9.12 -11.82
N ASP A 475 31.44 9.52 -10.61
CA ASP A 475 30.10 9.26 -10.06
C ASP A 475 29.00 9.92 -10.90
N LEU A 476 29.19 11.19 -11.30
CA LEU A 476 28.18 11.89 -12.09
C LEU A 476 28.04 11.33 -13.51
N LYS A 477 29.12 10.83 -14.12
CA LYS A 477 29.05 10.14 -15.42
C LYS A 477 28.21 8.86 -15.31
N GLU A 478 28.47 8.05 -14.29
CA GLU A 478 27.71 6.82 -14.05
C GLU A 478 26.25 7.12 -13.72
N SER A 479 26.01 8.13 -12.88
CA SER A 479 24.66 8.61 -12.55
C SER A 479 23.88 9.00 -13.81
N ILE A 480 24.46 9.86 -14.66
CA ILE A 480 23.82 10.32 -15.91
C ILE A 480 23.55 9.14 -16.84
N ALA A 481 24.50 8.21 -16.99
CA ALA A 481 24.32 7.04 -17.85
C ALA A 481 23.17 6.14 -17.38
N LEU A 482 23.12 5.82 -16.09
CA LEU A 482 22.06 4.98 -15.51
C LEU A 482 20.69 5.66 -15.57
N LEU A 483 20.60 6.94 -15.22
CA LEU A 483 19.33 7.68 -15.24
C LEU A 483 18.80 7.90 -16.66
N THR A 484 19.70 8.05 -17.63
CA THR A 484 19.34 8.08 -19.06
C THR A 484 18.76 6.73 -19.49
N ARG A 485 19.42 5.61 -19.13
CA ARG A 485 18.94 4.26 -19.44
C ARG A 485 17.62 3.92 -18.74
N ALA A 486 17.44 4.42 -17.52
CA ALA A 486 16.23 4.27 -16.76
C ALA A 486 15.05 5.02 -17.41
N GLY A 487 15.29 6.20 -17.98
CA GLY A 487 14.24 7.13 -18.40
C GLY A 487 13.76 8.07 -17.27
N ALA A 488 14.53 8.17 -16.19
CA ALA A 488 14.20 8.98 -15.02
C ALA A 488 14.61 10.45 -15.23
N ARG A 489 13.81 11.20 -15.99
CA ARG A 489 14.17 12.53 -16.49
C ARG A 489 14.38 13.58 -15.40
N VAL A 490 13.63 13.52 -14.30
CA VAL A 490 13.74 14.49 -13.18
C VAL A 490 15.11 14.37 -12.51
N GLU A 491 15.47 13.16 -12.08
CA GLU A 491 16.76 12.91 -11.43
C GLU A 491 17.94 13.08 -12.40
N LEU A 492 17.76 12.76 -13.68
CA LEU A 492 18.74 13.05 -14.73
C LEU A 492 19.03 14.56 -14.82
N ALA A 493 18.00 15.40 -14.80
CA ALA A 493 18.16 16.86 -14.81
C ALA A 493 18.92 17.37 -13.58
N HIS A 494 18.69 16.77 -12.39
CA HIS A 494 19.48 17.09 -11.20
C HIS A 494 20.96 16.69 -11.36
N ALA A 495 21.25 15.49 -11.88
CA ALA A 495 22.62 15.04 -12.11
C ALA A 495 23.35 15.90 -13.16
N GLN A 496 22.67 16.27 -14.25
CA GLN A 496 23.19 17.17 -15.28
C GLN A 496 23.51 18.56 -14.73
N THR A 497 22.63 19.09 -13.87
CA THR A 497 22.83 20.38 -13.21
C THR A 497 24.05 20.34 -12.28
N LEU A 498 24.23 19.26 -11.52
CA LEU A 498 25.40 19.08 -10.66
C LEU A 498 26.70 18.95 -11.49
N MET A 499 26.67 18.20 -12.60
CA MET A 499 27.80 18.10 -13.54
C MET A 499 28.12 19.46 -14.17
N ALA A 500 27.11 20.24 -14.55
CA ALA A 500 27.30 21.57 -15.12
C ALA A 500 28.05 22.50 -14.15
N ARG A 501 27.75 22.43 -12.85
CA ARG A 501 28.48 23.19 -11.82
C ARG A 501 29.98 22.87 -11.81
N ILE A 502 30.35 21.61 -11.96
CA ILE A 502 31.75 21.18 -12.06
C ILE A 502 32.38 21.74 -13.34
N ARG A 503 31.70 21.61 -14.48
CA ARG A 503 32.18 22.14 -15.77
C ARG A 503 32.37 23.65 -15.78
N ILE A 504 31.53 24.41 -15.07
CA ILE A 504 31.72 25.85 -14.89
C ILE A 504 33.00 26.12 -14.09
N GLY A 505 33.23 25.39 -13.00
CA GLY A 505 34.45 25.51 -12.20
C GLY A 505 35.73 25.20 -12.98
N GLU A 506 35.65 24.30 -13.97
CA GLU A 506 36.74 23.99 -14.90
C GLU A 506 36.82 24.92 -16.12
N ASN A 507 36.01 25.99 -16.17
CA ASN A 507 35.89 26.91 -17.31
C ASN A 507 35.45 26.25 -18.64
N LYS A 508 34.78 25.09 -18.58
CA LYS A 508 34.19 24.38 -19.74
C LYS A 508 32.75 24.83 -20.01
N ILE A 509 32.56 26.13 -20.21
CA ILE A 509 31.24 26.79 -20.28
C ILE A 509 30.30 26.17 -21.34
N PRO A 510 30.71 25.90 -22.60
CA PRO A 510 29.79 25.36 -23.60
C PRO A 510 29.20 23.99 -23.22
N VAL A 511 29.98 23.16 -22.51
CA VAL A 511 29.52 21.85 -22.03
C VAL A 511 28.50 22.03 -20.90
N ALA A 512 28.77 22.95 -19.97
CA ALA A 512 27.85 23.27 -18.89
C ALA A 512 26.51 23.80 -19.42
N GLU A 513 26.54 24.69 -20.41
CA GLU A 513 25.33 25.26 -21.02
C GLU A 513 24.42 24.20 -21.64
N LYS A 514 25.01 23.22 -22.35
CA LYS A 514 24.25 22.10 -22.94
C LYS A 514 23.55 21.28 -21.86
N LEU A 515 24.25 20.95 -20.77
CA LEU A 515 23.69 20.21 -19.64
C LEU A 515 22.54 20.98 -18.97
N LEU A 516 22.72 22.28 -18.74
CA LEU A 516 21.71 23.14 -18.12
C LEU A 516 20.49 23.35 -19.01
N LYS A 517 20.67 23.41 -20.33
CA LYS A 517 19.54 23.47 -21.27
C LYS A 517 18.68 22.21 -21.19
N SER A 518 19.31 21.04 -21.22
CA SER A 518 18.59 19.76 -21.07
C SER A 518 17.88 19.66 -19.72
N ALA A 519 18.51 20.08 -18.63
CA ALA A 519 17.86 20.11 -17.31
C ALA A 519 16.65 21.07 -17.28
N TRP A 520 16.77 22.24 -17.89
CA TRP A 520 15.69 23.23 -17.97
C TRP A 520 14.47 22.73 -18.77
N GLU A 521 14.69 22.00 -19.87
CA GLU A 521 13.60 21.42 -20.66
C GLU A 521 12.70 20.47 -19.87
N VAL A 522 13.26 19.83 -18.82
CA VAL A 522 12.51 18.99 -17.88
C VAL A 522 11.90 19.84 -16.77
N PHE A 523 12.72 20.60 -16.03
CA PHE A 523 12.23 21.33 -14.85
C PHE A 523 11.20 22.40 -15.18
N SER A 524 11.29 23.08 -16.33
CA SER A 524 10.27 24.05 -16.74
C SER A 524 8.86 23.47 -16.88
N LYS A 525 8.75 22.15 -17.17
CA LYS A 525 7.48 21.43 -17.29
C LYS A 525 7.01 20.81 -15.97
N VAL A 526 7.96 20.43 -15.11
CA VAL A 526 7.70 19.79 -13.81
C VAL A 526 7.42 20.86 -12.74
N ASN A 527 8.42 21.67 -12.45
CA ASN A 527 8.37 22.81 -11.55
C ASN A 527 9.65 23.66 -11.75
N PRO A 528 9.54 24.89 -12.27
CA PRO A 528 10.71 25.75 -12.50
C PRO A 528 11.57 26.00 -11.26
N ALA A 529 11.01 25.89 -10.05
CA ALA A 529 11.73 26.07 -8.79
C ALA A 529 12.81 24.99 -8.54
N LEU A 530 12.76 23.84 -9.24
CA LEU A 530 13.78 22.81 -9.17
C LEU A 530 15.11 23.23 -9.83
N PHE A 531 15.08 24.25 -10.71
CA PHE A 531 16.28 24.75 -11.37
C PHE A 531 17.06 25.69 -10.43
N PRO A 532 18.38 25.50 -10.18
CA PRO A 532 19.08 26.26 -9.14
C PRO A 532 19.15 27.77 -9.42
N PRO A 533 18.71 28.64 -8.48
CA PRO A 533 18.73 30.09 -8.65
C PRO A 533 20.13 30.67 -8.90
N ALA A 534 21.15 30.12 -8.21
CA ALA A 534 22.53 30.59 -8.34
C ALA A 534 23.10 30.41 -9.76
N ILE A 535 22.56 29.48 -10.54
CA ILE A 535 22.95 29.23 -11.94
C ILE A 535 22.15 30.13 -12.90
N VAL A 536 20.93 30.54 -12.52
CA VAL A 536 20.13 31.53 -13.27
C VAL A 536 20.86 32.88 -13.34
N ILE A 537 21.57 33.27 -12.27
CA ILE A 537 22.33 34.53 -12.20
C ILE A 537 23.51 34.56 -13.20
N MET A 538 24.07 33.42 -13.58
CA MET A 538 25.14 33.35 -14.60
C MET A 538 24.62 33.54 -16.05
N ARG A 539 23.30 33.69 -16.27
CA ARG A 539 22.64 33.38 -17.56
C ARG A 539 21.87 34.54 -18.22
N PHE A 540 22.48 35.71 -18.37
CA PHE A 540 21.93 36.86 -19.14
C PHE A 540 21.81 36.66 -20.68
N ARG A 541 21.51 35.45 -21.20
CA ARG A 541 21.44 35.24 -22.67
C ARG A 541 20.31 34.38 -23.25
N PHE A 542 19.46 33.71 -22.48
CA PHE A 542 18.62 32.63 -23.06
C PHE A 542 17.14 32.54 -22.62
N VAL A 543 16.58 33.57 -22.00
CA VAL A 543 15.12 33.65 -21.77
C VAL A 543 14.59 34.84 -22.58
N PRO A 544 13.58 34.67 -23.46
CA PRO A 544 12.89 35.81 -24.07
C PRO A 544 12.39 36.74 -22.96
N ALA A 545 12.63 38.05 -23.06
CA ALA A 545 12.38 39.02 -21.98
C ALA A 545 10.99 38.88 -21.33
N TRP A 546 9.96 38.49 -22.09
CA TRP A 546 8.60 38.30 -21.59
C TRP A 546 8.38 37.09 -20.66
N GLN A 547 9.23 36.05 -20.71
CA GLN A 547 9.20 34.95 -19.74
C GLN A 547 9.97 35.30 -18.45
N PHE A 548 10.84 36.31 -18.51
CA PHE A 548 11.65 36.76 -17.39
C PHE A 548 10.83 37.58 -16.38
N ASP A 549 9.90 38.41 -16.87
CA ASP A 549 9.03 39.22 -16.00
C ASP A 549 8.06 38.34 -15.19
N GLN A 550 7.47 37.30 -15.80
CA GLN A 550 6.67 36.30 -15.08
C GLN A 550 7.49 35.44 -14.10
N PHE A 551 8.76 35.17 -14.43
CA PHE A 551 9.69 34.48 -13.54
C PHE A 551 9.98 35.34 -12.30
N PHE A 552 10.33 36.62 -12.46
CA PHE A 552 10.65 37.52 -11.35
C PHE A 552 9.45 37.85 -10.45
N GLU A 553 8.25 38.03 -11.02
CA GLU A 553 7.02 38.26 -10.23
C GLU A 553 6.68 37.06 -9.33
N LYS A 554 6.92 35.82 -9.80
CA LYS A 554 6.69 34.60 -8.99
C LYS A 554 7.84 34.26 -8.05
N PHE A 555 9.09 34.59 -8.40
CA PHE A 555 10.29 34.24 -7.61
C PHE A 555 10.55 35.21 -6.45
N SER A 556 10.12 36.47 -6.56
CA SER A 556 10.43 37.53 -5.60
C SER A 556 9.48 37.64 -4.40
N SER A 557 8.42 36.82 -4.34
CA SER A 557 7.47 36.80 -3.23
C SER A 557 7.89 35.91 -2.04
N GLY A 558 8.97 35.12 -2.18
CA GLY A 558 9.32 34.06 -1.22
C GLY A 558 10.71 34.11 -0.57
N TYR A 559 11.54 35.14 -0.79
CA TYR A 559 12.89 35.20 -0.22
C TYR A 559 13.29 36.55 0.38
N ASP A 560 14.16 36.44 1.39
CA ASP A 560 14.74 37.48 2.24
C ASP A 560 15.37 38.65 1.47
N GLN A 561 15.17 39.87 2.00
CA GLN A 561 15.51 41.17 1.41
C GLN A 561 16.99 41.30 1.04
N LYS A 562 17.86 40.53 1.69
CA LYS A 562 19.31 40.42 1.42
C LYS A 562 19.67 39.81 0.07
N VAL A 563 18.90 38.83 -0.43
CA VAL A 563 19.12 38.24 -1.75
C VAL A 563 18.74 39.24 -2.85
N LYS A 564 17.68 40.01 -2.60
CA LYS A 564 17.24 41.09 -3.49
C LYS A 564 18.33 42.15 -3.68
N GLN A 565 18.97 42.60 -2.59
CA GLN A 565 20.09 43.56 -2.65
C GLN A 565 21.32 43.03 -3.38
N ASN A 566 21.70 41.76 -3.16
CA ASN A 566 22.83 41.15 -3.85
C ASN A 566 22.58 40.99 -5.36
N CYS A 567 21.34 40.68 -5.76
CA CYS A 567 20.94 40.61 -7.16
C CYS A 567 20.94 41.99 -7.84
N THR A 568 20.57 43.07 -7.15
CA THR A 568 20.58 44.43 -7.72
C THR A 568 22.01 44.97 -7.90
N GLN A 569 22.93 44.67 -6.98
CA GLN A 569 24.34 45.09 -7.11
C GLN A 569 25.09 44.38 -8.26
N LEU A 570 24.72 43.14 -8.56
CA LEU A 570 25.32 42.36 -9.67
C LEU A 570 24.73 42.70 -11.04
N ALA A 571 23.52 43.25 -11.11
CA ALA A 571 22.92 43.75 -12.36
C ALA A 571 23.42 45.14 -12.77
N SER A 572 24.05 45.88 -11.85
CA SER A 572 24.63 47.21 -12.07
C SER A 572 26.12 47.22 -12.42
N ARG A 573 26.72 46.04 -12.64
CA ARG A 573 28.10 45.84 -13.14
C ARG A 573 28.03 44.97 -14.38
#